data_AF-A0A530ARI1-F1
#
_entry.id   AF-A0A530ARI1-F1
#
_cell.length_a   1.000
_cell.length_b   1.000
_cell.length_c   1.000
_cell.angle_alpha   90.00
_cell.angle_beta   90.00
_cell.angle_gamma   90.00
#
_symmetry.space_group_name_H-M   'P 1'
#
loop_
_entity.id
_entity.type
_entity.pdbx_description
1 polymer ?
#
loop_
_entity_poly.entity_id
_entity_poly.type
_entity_poly.pdbx_seq_one_letter_code
_entity_poly.pdbx_strand_id
1 'polypeptide(L)' 'MDHFDLGTYRRPISTSSDETQRWFDIGLNWCYGFNHEEGIKCFEKALERDPGCAFVHWGIAYAAGPFYNLTW' A
#
# COMPACT_ATOMS: atom_id res chain seq x y z
N MET A 1 -0.11 18.98 -9.79
CA MET A 1 1.18 18.25 -9.80
C MET A 1 0.75 16.80 -9.81
N ASP A 2 0.63 16.31 -11.04
CA ASP A 2 -0.21 15.17 -11.34
C ASP A 2 0.47 13.89 -10.87
N HIS A 3 -0.34 12.98 -10.37
CA HIS A 3 0.01 11.69 -9.82
C HIS A 3 1.24 11.05 -10.50
N PHE A 4 2.25 10.69 -9.71
CA PHE A 4 3.41 9.96 -10.20
C PHE A 4 2.96 8.60 -10.75
N ASP A 5 3.33 8.28 -11.98
CA ASP A 5 2.93 7.03 -12.63
C ASP A 5 3.73 5.85 -12.06
N LEU A 6 3.06 5.00 -11.29
CA LEU A 6 3.61 3.80 -10.65
C LEU A 6 3.31 2.52 -11.44
N GLY A 7 2.75 2.66 -12.65
CA GLY A 7 2.25 1.56 -13.45
C GLY A 7 0.86 1.06 -13.01
N THR A 8 0.41 0.01 -13.68
CA THR A 8 -0.97 -0.49 -13.60
C THR A 8 -1.10 -1.82 -12.90
N TYR A 9 -0.06 -2.26 -12.18
CA TYR A 9 -0.15 -3.52 -11.45
C TYR A 9 -1.23 -3.43 -10.37
N ARG A 10 -2.01 -4.51 -10.26
CA ARG A 10 -3.13 -4.66 -9.34
C ARG A 10 -3.09 -6.03 -8.70
N ARG A 11 -3.34 -6.07 -7.39
CA ARG A 11 -3.51 -7.29 -6.62
C ARG A 11 -4.91 -7.29 -6.02
N PRO A 12 -5.85 -8.09 -6.54
CA PRO A 12 -7.17 -8.21 -5.95
C PRO A 12 -7.08 -8.66 -4.48
N ILE A 13 -7.75 -7.91 -3.61
CA ILE A 13 -7.87 -8.22 -2.18
C ILE A 13 -9.35 -8.38 -1.81
N SER A 14 -9.61 -9.04 -0.69
CA SER A 14 -10.97 -9.25 -0.17
C SER A 14 -11.51 -7.97 0.49
N THR A 15 -11.88 -6.98 -0.30
CA THR A 15 -12.57 -5.75 0.11
C THR A 15 -13.77 -5.50 -0.81
N SER A 16 -14.81 -4.83 -0.29
CA SER A 16 -15.94 -4.33 -1.09
C SER A 16 -15.76 -2.86 -1.52
N SER A 17 -14.70 -2.20 -1.06
CA SER A 17 -14.42 -0.80 -1.34
C SER A 17 -13.44 -0.67 -2.51
N ASP A 18 -13.91 -0.14 -3.63
CA ASP A 18 -13.06 0.17 -4.78
C ASP A 18 -11.93 1.15 -4.42
N GLU A 19 -12.19 2.05 -3.47
CA GLU A 19 -11.18 3.00 -2.99
C GLU A 19 -10.10 2.30 -2.15
N THR A 20 -10.49 1.33 -1.32
CA THR A 20 -9.53 0.48 -0.57
C THR A 20 -8.66 -0.32 -1.52
N GLN A 21 -9.27 -0.95 -2.53
CA GLN A 21 -8.52 -1.68 -3.55
C GLN A 21 -7.54 -0.77 -4.30
N ARG A 22 -7.98 0.42 -4.71
CA ARG A 22 -7.11 1.41 -5.39
C ARG A 22 -5.93 1.83 -4.52
N TRP A 23 -6.17 2.22 -3.27
CA TRP A 23 -5.09 2.64 -2.37
C TRP A 23 -4.14 1.50 -2.04
N PHE A 24 -4.65 0.27 -1.91
CA PHE A 24 -3.82 -0.91 -1.73
C PHE A 24 -2.90 -1.16 -2.94
N ASP A 25 -3.44 -1.09 -4.16
CA ASP A 25 -2.65 -1.28 -5.38
C ASP A 25 -1.54 -0.21 -5.51
N ILE A 26 -1.86 1.06 -5.25
CA ILE A 26 -0.88 2.16 -5.25
C ILE A 26 0.20 1.92 -4.19
N GLY A 27 -0.18 1.54 -2.97
CA GLY A 27 0.78 1.28 -1.88
C GLY A 27 1.72 0.12 -2.21
N LEU A 28 1.19 -0.94 -2.83
CA LEU A 28 2.00 -2.08 -3.25
C LEU A 28 2.98 -1.70 -4.37
N ASN A 29 2.56 -0.88 -5.33
CA ASN A 29 3.45 -0.40 -6.39
C ASN A 29 4.55 0.52 -5.85
N TRP A 30 4.26 1.36 -4.85
CA TRP A 30 5.31 2.11 -4.15
C TRP A 30 6.34 1.20 -3.48
N CYS A 31 5.90 0.13 -2.80
CA CYS A 31 6.80 -0.84 -2.20
C CYS A 31 7.65 -1.57 -3.25
N TYR A 32 7.07 -1.93 -4.41
CA TYR A 32 7.82 -2.51 -5.52
C TYR A 32 8.83 -1.53 -6.14
N GLY A 33 8.56 -0.23 -6.05
CA GLY A 33 9.51 0.84 -6.34
C GLY A 33 10.48 1.17 -5.20
N PHE A 34 10.55 0.35 -4.14
CA PHE A 34 11.38 0.53 -2.95
C PHE A 34 11.07 1.79 -2.11
N ASN A 35 9.91 2.40 -2.28
CA ASN A 35 9.44 3.50 -1.43
C ASN A 35 8.42 2.99 -0.41
N HIS A 36 8.93 2.50 0.72
CA HIS A 36 8.11 1.93 1.79
C HIS A 36 7.26 2.97 2.53
N GLU A 37 7.79 4.18 2.72
CA GLU A 37 7.10 5.25 3.45
C GLU A 37 5.83 5.70 2.72
N GLU A 38 5.91 5.94 1.40
CA GLU A 38 4.73 6.24 0.59
C GLU A 38 3.79 5.04 0.47
N GLY A 39 4.33 3.82 0.50
CA GLY A 39 3.55 2.58 0.63
C GLY A 39 2.66 2.57 1.87
N ILE A 40 3.23 2.85 3.05
CA ILE A 40 2.50 2.92 4.33
C ILE A 40 1.40 3.97 4.25
N LYS A 41 1.69 5.20 3.79
CA LYS A 41 0.69 6.28 3.65
C LYS A 41 -0.48 5.87 2.76
N CYS A 42 -0.24 5.08 1.72
CA CYS A 42 -1.30 4.55 0.87
C CYS A 42 -2.12 3.48 1.57
N PHE A 43 -1.47 2.56 2.30
CA PHE A 43 -2.20 1.55 3.08
C PHE A 43 -3.01 2.15 4.23
N GLU A 44 -2.54 3.20 4.88
CA GLU A 44 -3.31 3.95 5.89
C GLU A 44 -4.58 4.57 5.29
N LYS A 45 -4.51 5.14 4.08
CA LYS A 45 -5.70 5.61 3.36
C LYS A 45 -6.65 4.47 3.00
N ALA A 46 -6.13 3.31 2.61
CA ALA A 46 -6.96 2.12 2.38
C ALA A 46 -7.66 1.68 3.68
N LEU A 47 -6.96 1.80 4.82
CA LEU A 47 -7.45 1.42 6.14
C LEU A 47 -8.56 2.35 6.64
N GLU A 48 -8.48 3.65 6.35
CA GLU A 48 -9.56 4.61 6.64
C GLU A 48 -10.89 4.22 5.96
N ARG A 49 -10.83 3.54 4.82
CA ARG A 49 -12.01 3.14 4.03
C ARG A 49 -12.54 1.76 4.39
N ASP A 50 -11.65 0.82 4.69
CA ASP A 50 -12.02 -0.53 5.13
C ASP A 50 -11.15 -0.97 6.32
N PRO A 51 -11.50 -0.52 7.54
CA PRO A 51 -10.73 -0.81 8.75
C PRO A 51 -10.64 -2.31 9.08
N GLY A 52 -11.59 -3.11 8.56
CA GLY A 52 -11.66 -4.55 8.76
C GLY A 52 -10.88 -5.37 7.73
N CYS A 53 -10.30 -4.74 6.71
CA CYS A 53 -9.60 -5.46 5.65
C CYS A 53 -8.25 -6.02 6.14
N ALA A 54 -8.20 -7.33 6.39
CA ALA A 54 -6.98 -8.01 6.82
C ALA A 54 -5.78 -7.78 5.89
N PHE A 55 -6.03 -7.64 4.58
CA PHE A 55 -4.97 -7.47 3.60
C PHE A 55 -4.35 -6.06 3.62
N VAL A 56 -5.10 -5.04 4.05
CA VAL A 56 -4.57 -3.69 4.27
C VAL A 56 -3.63 -3.67 5.48
N HIS A 57 -4.02 -4.32 6.59
CA HIS A 57 -3.14 -4.51 7.75
C HIS A 57 -1.85 -5.26 7.37
N TRP A 58 -1.96 -6.30 6.54
CA TRP A 58 -0.79 -6.98 5.99
C TRP A 58 0.09 -6.04 5.16
N GLY A 59 -0.50 -5.17 4.34
CA GLY A 59 0.24 -4.17 3.55
C GLY A 59 1.07 -3.23 4.42
N ILE A 60 0.48 -2.71 5.51
CA ILE A 60 1.19 -1.86 6.49
C ILE A 60 2.37 -2.64 7.10
N ALA A 61 2.14 -3.88 7.55
CA ALA A 61 3.20 -4.70 8.13
C ALA A 61 4.32 -5.05 7.12
N TYR A 62 3.95 -5.32 5.86
CA TYR A 62 4.88 -5.57 4.77
C TYR A 62 5.78 -4.36 4.51
N ALA A 63 5.20 -3.16 4.45
CA ALA A 63 5.96 -1.94 4.20
C ALA A 63 6.80 -1.49 5.41
N ALA A 64 6.30 -1.69 6.63
CA ALA A 64 7.01 -1.36 7.88
C ALA A 64 8.10 -2.37 8.29
N GLY A 65 8.23 -3.48 7.56
CA GLY A 65 9.24 -4.49 7.81
C GLY A 65 10.68 -3.97 7.69
N PRO A 66 11.66 -4.66 8.28
CA PRO A 66 13.06 -4.24 8.24
C PRO A 66 13.57 -4.18 6.81
N PHE A 67 14.13 -3.02 6.44
CA PHE A 67 14.76 -2.82 5.15
C PHE A 67 16.27 -2.96 5.30
N TYR A 68 16.86 -3.98 4.66
CA TYR A 68 18.28 -4.30 4.82
C TYR A 68 19.25 -3.13 4.53
N ASN A 69 18.81 -2.16 3.72
CA ASN A 69 19.62 -1.00 3.35
C ASN A 69 19.40 0.22 4.25
N LEU A 70 18.45 0.18 5.19
CA LEU A 70 18.31 1.20 6.23
C LEU A 70 19.12 0.74 7.44
N THR A 71 20.02 1.61 7.90
CA THR A 71 20.67 1.42 9.19
C THR A 71 19.60 1.47 10.28
N TRP A 72 19.62 0.46 11.16
CA TRP A 72 18.72 0.32 12.30
C TRP A 72 18.73 1.53 13.25
#